data_AF-A0AAD6AXZ5-F1
#
_entry.id   AF-A0AAD6AXZ5-F1
#
_cell.length_a   1.000
_cell.length_b   1.000
_cell.length_c   1.000
_cell.angle_alpha   90.00
_cell.angle_beta   90.00
_cell.angle_gamma   90.00
#
_symmetry.space_group_name_H-M   'P 1'
#
loop_
_entity.id
_entity.type
_entity.pdbx_description
1 polymer ?
#
loop_
_entity_poly.entity_id
_entity_poly.type
_entity_poly.pdbx_seq_one_letter_code
_entity_poly.pdbx_strand_id
1 'polypeptide(L)' 'MNAAMYREILDENLLQSALDLRLGQRFTFKQDNNPKHTATLTKEWFQDKSVNVLECLQPELRLEPD' A
#
# COMPACT_ATOMS: atom_id res chain seq x y z
N MET A 1 6.19 10.62 -7.15
CA MET A 1 4.94 9.81 -7.06
C MET A 1 4.03 10.43 -6.01
N ASN A 2 2.77 10.71 -6.34
CA ASN A 2 1.76 11.24 -5.40
C ASN A 2 0.79 10.13 -4.94
N ALA A 3 -0.17 10.46 -4.07
CA ALA A 3 -1.13 9.50 -3.54
C ALA A 3 -2.07 8.91 -4.62
N ALA A 4 -2.43 9.69 -5.64
CA ALA A 4 -3.30 9.23 -6.73
C ALA A 4 -2.60 8.17 -7.60
N MET A 5 -1.36 8.45 -8.00
CA MET A 5 -0.51 7.49 -8.72
C MET A 5 -0.25 6.24 -7.89
N TYR A 6 -0.04 6.38 -6.57
CA TYR A 6 0.15 5.22 -5.70
C TYR A 6 -1.10 4.33 -5.67
N ARG A 7 -2.28 4.93 -5.53
CA ARG A 7 -3.56 4.19 -5.60
C ARG A 7 -3.74 3.47 -6.94
N GLU A 8 -3.39 4.11 -8.06
CA GLU A 8 -3.46 3.47 -9.39
C GLU A 8 -2.57 2.22 -9.47
N ILE A 9 -1.33 2.32 -8.97
CA ILE A 9 -0.43 1.16 -8.91
C ILE A 9 -1.02 0.03 -8.04
N LEU A 10 -1.62 0.36 -6.90
CA LEU A 10 -2.28 -0.63 -6.03
C LEU A 10 -3.47 -1.29 -6.73
N ASP A 11 -4.28 -0.53 -7.46
CA ASP A 11 -5.46 -1.02 -8.18
C ASP A 11 -5.08 -1.97 -9.32
N GLU A 12 -4.03 -1.64 -10.06
CA GLU A 12 -3.53 -2.46 -11.17
C GLU A 12 -2.86 -3.75 -10.69
N ASN A 13 -2.08 -3.69 -9.59
CA ASN A 13 -1.11 -4.74 -9.29
C ASN A 13 -1.40 -5.54 -8.02
N LEU A 14 -1.98 -4.96 -6.97
CA LEU A 14 -1.94 -5.57 -5.64
C LEU A 14 -2.73 -6.89 -5.59
N LEU A 15 -3.99 -6.85 -6.04
CA LEU A 15 -4.86 -8.03 -6.00
C LEU A 15 -4.40 -9.11 -6.98
N GLN A 16 -3.95 -8.71 -8.16
CA GLN A 16 -3.41 -9.66 -9.14
C GLN A 16 -2.14 -10.34 -8.59
N SER A 17 -1.24 -9.58 -7.97
CA SER A 17 -0.04 -10.14 -7.32
C SER A 17 -0.40 -11.13 -6.21
N ALA A 18 -1.41 -10.82 -5.39
CA ALA A 18 -1.87 -11.73 -4.33
C ALA A 18 -2.44 -13.04 -4.89
N LEU A 19 -3.15 -12.97 -6.03
CA LEU A 19 -3.65 -14.15 -6.74
C LEU A 19 -2.50 -14.98 -7.33
N ASP A 20 -1.57 -14.34 -8.03
CA ASP A 20 -0.43 -15.00 -8.67
C ASP A 20 0.48 -15.70 -7.65
N LEU A 21 0.65 -15.07 -6.48
CA LEU A 21 1.40 -15.62 -5.34
C LEU A 21 0.60 -16.62 -4.51
N ARG A 22 -0.67 -16.88 -4.84
CA ARG A 22 -1.56 -17.82 -4.13
C ARG A 22 -1.68 -17.54 -2.63
N LEU A 23 -1.65 -16.26 -2.24
CA LEU A 23 -1.77 -15.84 -0.83
C LEU A 23 -3.19 -16.03 -0.27
N GLY A 24 -4.16 -16.26 -1.15
CA GLY A 24 -5.58 -16.36 -0.80
C GLY A 24 -6.18 -14.99 -0.48
N GLN A 25 -7.44 -15.00 -0.03
CA GLN A 25 -8.19 -13.76 0.26
C GLN A 25 -7.73 -13.04 1.54
N ARG A 26 -6.97 -13.71 2.42
CA ARG A 26 -6.58 -13.20 3.74
C ARG A 26 -5.09 -12.91 3.81
N PHE A 27 -4.61 -12.02 2.96
CA PHE A 27 -3.25 -11.51 3.04
C PHE A 27 -3.19 -10.21 3.85
N THR A 28 -2.01 -9.86 4.32
CA THR A 28 -1.71 -8.58 4.95
C THR A 28 -0.67 -7.85 4.11
N PHE A 29 -1.00 -6.65 3.65
CA PHE A 29 -0.10 -5.78 2.92
C PHE A 29 0.72 -4.94 3.91
N LYS A 30 2.04 -4.85 3.71
CA LYS A 30 2.91 -4.02 4.55
C LYS A 30 3.42 -2.83 3.74
N GLN A 31 3.31 -1.62 4.29
CA GLN A 31 3.85 -0.39 3.70
C GLN A 31 4.53 0.51 4.74
N ASP A 32 5.33 1.46 4.27
CA ASP A 32 5.93 2.50 5.11
C ASP A 32 4.91 3.64 5.41
N ASN A 33 5.26 4.51 6.36
CA ASN A 33 4.44 5.65 6.77
C ASN A 33 4.68 6.92 5.94
N ASN A 34 5.13 6.80 4.69
CA ASN A 34 5.28 7.97 3.83
C ASN A 34 3.91 8.67 3.64
N PRO A 35 3.84 10.02 3.70
CA PRO A 35 2.58 10.75 3.58
C PRO A 35 1.69 10.35 2.40
N LYS A 36 2.28 9.92 1.28
CA LYS A 36 1.53 9.45 0.11
C LYS A 36 0.84 8.09 0.32
N HIS A 37 1.40 7.22 1.16
CA HIS A 37 0.87 5.89 1.49
C HIS A 37 -0.17 5.96 2.62
N THR A 38 -0.07 6.98 3.47
CA THR A 38 -1.02 7.23 4.57
C THR A 38 -2.09 8.25 4.24
N ALA A 39 -2.12 8.75 3.00
CA ALA A 39 -3.12 9.71 2.51
C ALA A 39 -4.54 9.13 2.59
N THR A 40 -5.54 9.98 2.81
CA THR A 40 -6.95 9.58 2.90
C THR A 40 -7.39 8.74 1.70
N LEU A 41 -7.06 9.20 0.49
CA LEU A 41 -7.37 8.50 -0.76
C LEU A 41 -6.86 7.04 -0.78
N THR A 42 -5.68 6.80 -0.22
CA THR A 42 -5.07 5.47 -0.16
C THR A 42 -5.71 4.61 0.92
N LYS A 43 -6.03 5.21 2.08
CA LYS A 43 -6.73 4.53 3.18
C LYS A 43 -8.14 4.08 2.77
N GLU A 44 -8.88 4.94 2.07
CA GLU A 44 -10.20 4.62 1.52
C GLU A 44 -10.13 3.45 0.54
N TRP A 45 -9.15 3.47 -0.37
CA TRP A 45 -8.96 2.35 -1.31
C TRP A 45 -8.71 1.01 -0.60
N PHE A 46 -7.90 0.98 0.46
CA PHE A 46 -7.68 -0.26 1.23
C PHE A 46 -8.96 -0.75 1.90
N GLN A 47 -9.81 0.16 2.40
CA GLN A 47 -11.11 -0.18 2.97
C GLN A 47 -12.05 -0.75 1.91
N ASP A 48 -12.17 -0.08 0.75
CA ASP A 48 -13.02 -0.50 -0.36
C ASP A 48 -12.65 -1.89 -0.88
N LYS A 49 -11.35 -2.18 -0.96
CA LYS A 49 -10.84 -3.49 -1.42
C LYS A 49 -10.72 -4.53 -0.31
N SER A 50 -11.11 -4.20 0.93
CA SER A 50 -11.00 -5.09 2.10
C SER A 50 -9.59 -5.66 2.31
N VAL A 51 -8.56 -4.84 2.08
CA VAL A 51 -7.16 -5.22 2.24
C VAL A 51 -6.70 -4.89 3.65
N ASN A 52 -6.17 -5.88 4.37
CA ASN A 52 -5.55 -5.65 5.66
C ASN A 52 -4.18 -5.01 5.46
N VAL A 53 -3.94 -3.87 6.11
CA VAL A 53 -2.66 -3.15 6.03
C VAL A 53 -1.95 -3.19 7.38
N LEU A 54 -0.68 -3.58 7.37
CA LEU A 54 0.23 -3.45 8.49
C LEU A 54 1.08 -2.19 8.27
N GLU A 55 0.79 -1.14 9.05
CA GLU A 55 1.64 0.05 9.10
C GLU A 55 2.98 -0.29 9.76
N CYS A 56 4.09 -0.01 9.08
CA CYS A 56 5.41 -0.24 9.63
C CYS A 56 5.86 0.98 10.46
N LEU A 57 6.10 0.77 11.76
CA LEU A 57 6.77 1.76 12.60
C LEU A 57 8.23 1.88 12.17
N GLN A 58 8.57 2.87 11.35
CA GLN A 58 9.96 3.29 11.20
C GLN A 58 10.06 4.81 11.32
N PRO A 59 10.63 5.34 12.43
CA PRO A 59 11.39 6.56 12.38
C PRO A 59 12.77 6.26 11.76
N GLU A 60 13.15 7.04 10.74
CA GLU A 60 14.53 7.20 10.23
C GLU A 60 15.21 5.97 9.60
N LEU A 61 15.13 5.84 8.27
CA LEU A 61 16.29 5.85 7.36
C LEU A 61 15.81 5.70 5.90
N ARG A 62 15.38 6.81 5.28
CA ARG A 62 15.41 6.93 3.83
C ARG A 62 15.97 8.31 3.51
N LEU A 63 17.29 8.37 3.42
CA LEU A 63 17.96 9.36 2.58
C LEU A 63 17.37 9.16 1.19
N GLU A 64 16.43 10.01 0.80
CA GLU A 64 16.09 10.19 -0.60
C GLU A 64 17.15 11.18 -1.11
N PRO A 65 18.16 10.76 -1.90
CA PRO A 65 19.01 11.73 -2.57
C PRO A 65 18.16 12.54 -3.57
N ASP A 66 18.41 13.85 -3.60
CA ASP A 66 17.81 14.80 -4.54
C ASP A 66 18.11 14.45 -6.02
#